data_AF-A0A948FCR9-F1
#
_entry.id   AF-A0A948FCR9-F1
#
_cell.length_a   1.000
_cell.length_b   1.000
_cell.length_c   1.000
_cell.angle_alpha   90.00
_cell.angle_beta   90.00
_cell.angle_gamma   90.00
#
_symmetry.space_group_name_H-M   'P 1'
#
loop_
_entity.id
_entity.type
_entity.pdbx_description
1 polymer ?
#
loop_
_entity_poly.entity_id
_entity_poly.type
_entity_poly.pdbx_seq_one_letter_code
_entity_poly.pdbx_strand_id
1 'polypeptide(L)'
;MDDLSKQEEQAFRYVLEGEKDTALNLLLDLVIKHANKKNFAKAEELRGKIYDIDSMALSQIIKANEAIEEAKSGSIDEAHLNIWEELNRTLTKEEENALYFALQPMDCPADTVIFQQGQENSSLYFINGGKLNILYRQGDRELFIKKMGTGDIAGDDTFF
;
A
#
# COMPACT_ATOMS: atom_id res chain seq x y z
N MET A 1 -23.43 16.45 -6.03
CA MET A 1 -23.36 15.52 -7.17
C MET A 1 -22.07 15.85 -7.89
N ASP A 2 -21.06 14.99 -7.72
CA ASP A 2 -19.65 15.31 -7.91
C ASP A 2 -19.31 15.51 -9.40
N ASP A 3 -18.52 16.54 -9.72
CA ASP A 3 -18.14 16.93 -11.09
C ASP A 3 -17.39 15.78 -11.81
N LEU A 4 -16.71 14.92 -11.04
CA LEU A 4 -16.00 13.74 -11.52
C LEU A 4 -16.92 12.64 -12.06
N SER A 5 -18.07 12.39 -11.43
CA SER A 5 -19.02 11.38 -11.92
C SER A 5 -19.61 11.77 -13.29
N LYS A 6 -19.80 13.07 -13.54
CA LYS A 6 -20.25 13.57 -14.85
C LYS A 6 -19.18 13.43 -15.92
N GLN A 7 -17.92 13.64 -15.56
CA GLN A 7 -16.77 13.47 -16.45
C GLN A 7 -16.54 11.98 -16.78
N GLU A 8 -16.76 11.06 -15.83
CA GLU A 8 -16.76 9.62 -16.08
C GLU A 8 -17.84 9.22 -17.10
N GLU A 9 -19.09 9.65 -16.89
CA GLU A 9 -20.19 9.39 -17.84
C GLU A 9 -19.94 10.01 -19.23
N GLN A 10 -19.19 11.11 -19.30
CA GLN A 10 -18.80 11.73 -20.56
C GLN A 10 -17.69 10.94 -21.26
N ALA A 11 -16.71 10.41 -20.52
CA ALA A 11 -15.68 9.54 -21.07
C ALA A 11 -16.29 8.27 -21.69
N PHE A 12 -17.24 7.61 -21.02
CA PHE A 12 -17.92 6.43 -21.58
C PHE A 12 -18.76 6.76 -22.82
N ARG A 13 -19.32 7.97 -22.92
CA ARG A 13 -20.02 8.42 -24.13
C ARG A 13 -19.07 8.55 -25.32
N TYR A 14 -17.88 9.10 -25.13
CA TYR A 14 -16.86 9.17 -26.20
C TYR A 14 -16.38 7.79 -26.66
N VAL A 15 -16.32 6.79 -25.76
CA VAL A 15 -16.04 5.40 -26.15
C VAL A 15 -17.12 4.86 -27.08
N LEU A 16 -18.41 5.13 -26.78
CA LEU A 16 -19.55 4.69 -27.60
C LEU A 16 -19.65 5.42 -28.93
N GLU A 17 -19.20 6.68 -28.99
CA GLU A 17 -19.16 7.51 -30.21
C GLU A 17 -17.98 7.17 -31.13
N GLY A 18 -17.07 6.28 -30.70
CA GLY A 18 -15.92 5.83 -31.49
C GLY A 18 -14.67 6.70 -31.36
N GLU A 19 -14.71 7.76 -30.56
CA GLU A 19 -13.56 8.62 -30.25
C GLU A 19 -12.72 8.06 -29.09
N LYS A 20 -12.10 6.90 -29.34
CA LYS A 20 -11.34 6.16 -28.32
C LYS A 20 -10.19 6.99 -27.73
N ASP A 21 -9.41 7.69 -28.54
CA ASP A 21 -8.26 8.47 -28.06
C ASP A 21 -8.70 9.62 -27.12
N THR A 22 -9.79 10.31 -27.46
CA THR A 22 -10.37 11.38 -26.63
C THR A 22 -10.86 10.82 -25.29
N ALA A 23 -11.54 9.66 -25.33
CA ALA A 23 -12.01 8.98 -24.14
C ALA A 23 -10.86 8.51 -23.22
N LEU A 24 -9.82 7.92 -23.79
CA LEU A 24 -8.65 7.42 -23.04
C LEU A 24 -7.89 8.55 -22.36
N ASN A 25 -7.73 9.70 -23.02
CA ASN A 25 -7.11 10.88 -22.41
C ASN A 25 -7.98 11.46 -21.28
N LEU A 26 -9.30 11.51 -21.46
CA LEU A 26 -10.21 11.98 -20.41
C LEU A 26 -10.21 11.04 -19.19
N LEU A 27 -10.14 9.72 -19.42
CA LEU A 27 -9.99 8.73 -18.35
C LEU A 27 -8.64 8.88 -17.63
N LEU A 28 -7.55 9.12 -18.35
CA LEU A 28 -6.24 9.38 -17.76
C LEU A 28 -6.28 10.61 -16.85
N ASP A 29 -6.89 11.71 -17.29
CA ASP A 29 -7.06 12.90 -16.45
C ASP A 29 -7.89 12.62 -15.19
N LEU A 30 -8.91 11.77 -15.29
CA LEU A 30 -9.70 11.34 -14.15
C LEU A 30 -8.89 10.46 -13.18
N VAL A 31 -8.08 9.54 -13.69
CA VAL A 31 -7.13 8.75 -12.88
C VAL A 31 -6.24 9.68 -12.08
N ILE A 32 -5.61 10.67 -12.72
CA ILE A 32 -4.72 11.63 -12.08
C ILE A 32 -5.47 12.43 -10.99
N LYS A 33 -6.68 12.90 -11.27
CA LYS A 33 -7.50 13.62 -10.28
C LYS A 33 -7.86 12.73 -9.08
N HIS A 34 -8.23 11.47 -9.31
CA HIS A 34 -8.55 10.53 -8.23
C HIS A 34 -7.32 10.14 -7.41
N ALA A 35 -6.17 9.93 -8.06
CA ALA A 35 -4.89 9.67 -7.41
C ALA A 35 -4.48 10.85 -6.50
N ASN A 36 -4.56 12.09 -6.99
CA ASN A 36 -4.28 13.30 -6.20
C ASN A 36 -5.23 13.48 -5.00
N LYS A 37 -6.49 13.01 -5.13
CA LYS A 37 -7.46 12.97 -4.02
C LYS A 37 -7.24 11.79 -3.07
N LYS A 38 -6.17 11.01 -3.23
CA LYS A 38 -5.85 9.76 -2.49
C LYS A 38 -6.94 8.69 -2.61
N ASN A 39 -7.77 8.77 -3.64
CA ASN A 39 -8.77 7.74 -3.95
C ASN A 39 -8.16 6.72 -4.91
N PHE A 40 -7.18 5.97 -4.41
CA PHE A 40 -6.39 5.03 -5.20
C PHE A 40 -7.24 3.87 -5.76
N ALA A 41 -8.20 3.38 -4.98
CA ALA A 41 -9.13 2.33 -5.44
C ALA A 41 -9.88 2.74 -6.71
N LYS A 42 -10.38 4.00 -6.75
CA LYS A 42 -11.07 4.50 -7.95
C LYS A 42 -10.10 4.76 -9.11
N ALA A 43 -8.91 5.26 -8.82
CA ALA A 43 -7.88 5.49 -9.83
C ALA A 43 -7.44 4.19 -10.51
N GLU A 44 -7.26 3.10 -9.76
CA GLU A 44 -6.93 1.77 -10.29
C GLU A 44 -8.09 1.17 -11.09
N GLU A 45 -9.34 1.33 -10.62
CA GLU A 45 -10.53 0.91 -11.37
C GLU A 45 -10.57 1.60 -12.75
N LEU A 46 -10.35 2.91 -12.79
CA LEU A 46 -10.33 3.69 -14.04
C LEU A 46 -9.15 3.29 -14.95
N ARG A 47 -7.97 3.00 -14.39
CA ARG A 47 -6.84 2.43 -15.15
C ARG A 47 -7.22 1.08 -15.78
N GLY A 48 -7.91 0.21 -15.04
CA GLY A 48 -8.44 -1.05 -15.56
C GLY A 48 -9.37 -0.84 -16.75
N LYS A 49 -10.24 0.18 -16.70
CA LYS A 49 -11.12 0.52 -17.83
C LYS A 49 -10.38 1.02 -19.06
N ILE A 50 -9.28 1.77 -18.88
CA ILE A 50 -8.40 2.16 -20.01
C ILE A 50 -7.88 0.89 -20.71
N TYR A 51 -7.43 -0.10 -19.94
CA TYR A 51 -6.99 -1.39 -20.47
C TYR A 51 -8.10 -2.18 -21.19
N ASP A 52 -9.31 -2.21 -20.62
CA ASP A 52 -10.46 -2.91 -21.23
C ASP A 52 -10.93 -2.26 -22.54
N ILE A 53 -10.82 -0.93 -22.65
CA ILE A 53 -11.20 -0.18 -23.86
C ILE A 53 -10.19 -0.39 -24.98
N ASP A 54 -8.90 -0.28 -24.64
CA ASP A 54 -7.80 -0.47 -25.58
C ASP A 54 -6.54 -0.96 -24.85
N SER A 55 -6.28 -2.26 -24.96
CA SER A 55 -5.07 -2.88 -24.40
C SER A 55 -3.78 -2.43 -25.09
N MET A 56 -3.87 -1.78 -26.25
CA MET A 56 -2.73 -1.19 -26.96
C MET A 56 -2.47 0.27 -26.55
N ALA A 57 -3.30 0.87 -25.71
CA ALA A 57 -3.11 2.23 -25.16
C ALA A 57 -2.02 2.27 -24.06
N LEU A 58 -0.86 1.66 -24.35
CA LEU A 58 0.24 1.47 -23.41
C LEU A 58 0.72 2.80 -22.80
N SER A 59 0.76 3.87 -23.59
CA SER A 59 1.18 5.19 -23.11
C SER A 59 0.26 5.71 -22.00
N GLN A 60 -1.05 5.58 -22.17
CA GLN A 60 -2.05 6.01 -21.19
C GLN A 60 -2.06 5.11 -19.97
N ILE A 61 -1.93 3.79 -20.16
CA ILE A 61 -1.88 2.81 -19.07
C ILE A 61 -0.65 3.05 -18.19
N ILE A 62 0.52 3.26 -18.80
CA ILE A 62 1.78 3.52 -18.08
C ILE A 62 1.67 4.84 -17.32
N LYS A 63 1.24 5.94 -17.96
CA LYS A 63 1.06 7.24 -17.28
C LYS A 63 0.07 7.17 -16.13
N ALA A 64 -1.02 6.42 -16.30
CA ALA A 64 -1.99 6.19 -15.24
C ALA A 64 -1.35 5.44 -14.05
N ASN A 65 -0.55 4.40 -14.32
CA ASN A 65 0.19 3.69 -13.30
C ASN A 65 1.18 4.61 -12.55
N GLU A 66 2.02 5.32 -13.30
CA GLU A 66 3.01 6.25 -12.73
C GLU A 66 2.34 7.32 -11.86
N ALA A 67 1.23 7.90 -12.30
CA ALA A 67 0.50 8.89 -11.52
C ALA A 67 -0.07 8.33 -10.21
N ILE A 68 -0.57 7.10 -10.22
CA ILE A 68 -1.07 6.42 -9.02
C ILE A 68 0.08 6.13 -8.06
N GLU A 69 1.17 5.56 -8.56
CA GLU A 69 2.32 5.18 -7.73
C GLU A 69 3.04 6.40 -7.15
N GLU A 70 3.19 7.49 -7.90
CA GLU A 70 3.77 8.73 -7.39
C GLU A 70 2.87 9.36 -6.30
N ALA A 71 1.54 9.36 -6.50
CA ALA A 71 0.60 9.86 -5.50
C ALA A 71 0.55 8.99 -4.23
N LYS A 72 0.73 7.66 -4.38
CA LYS A 72 0.88 6.72 -3.27
C LYS A 72 2.15 7.01 -2.49
N SER A 73 3.30 7.09 -3.15
CA SER A 73 4.59 7.40 -2.50
C SER A 73 4.55 8.74 -1.76
N GLY A 74 3.95 9.78 -2.37
CA GLY A 74 3.77 11.08 -1.73
C GLY A 74 2.76 11.10 -0.57
N SER A 75 2.09 9.99 -0.29
CA SER A 75 1.14 9.86 0.82
C SER A 75 1.65 9.01 1.99
N ILE A 76 2.80 8.36 1.83
CA ILE A 76 3.47 7.60 2.89
C ILE A 76 3.98 8.57 3.96
N ASP A 77 3.83 8.19 5.24
CA ASP A 77 4.32 8.97 6.37
C ASP A 77 5.86 9.03 6.39
N GLU A 78 6.42 10.23 6.51
CA GLU A 78 7.88 10.46 6.58
C GLU A 78 8.52 9.69 7.74
N ALA A 79 7.80 9.51 8.86
CA ALA A 79 8.32 8.72 9.98
C ALA A 79 8.53 7.25 9.58
N HIS A 80 7.61 6.67 8.81
CA HIS A 80 7.76 5.31 8.31
C HIS A 80 8.94 5.19 7.33
N LEU A 81 9.05 6.13 6.38
CA LEU A 81 10.16 6.16 5.41
C LEU A 81 11.52 6.22 6.09
N ASN A 82 11.64 7.02 7.16
CA ASN A 82 12.90 7.15 7.91
C ASN A 82 13.23 5.89 8.73
N ILE A 83 12.22 5.26 9.35
CA ILE A 83 12.44 4.05 10.15
C ILE A 83 12.89 2.88 9.26
N TRP A 84 12.30 2.77 8.06
CA TRP A 84 12.50 1.66 7.15
C TRP A 84 13.39 2.00 5.95
N GLU A 85 14.22 3.06 6.05
CA GLU A 85 15.06 3.53 4.94
C GLU A 85 15.94 2.40 4.36
N GLU A 86 16.56 1.59 5.22
CA GLU A 86 17.40 0.47 4.77
C GLU A 86 16.62 -0.61 4.03
N LEU A 87 15.39 -0.92 4.48
CA LEU A 87 14.50 -1.85 3.80
C LEU A 87 14.06 -1.28 2.45
N ASN A 88 13.62 -0.02 2.43
CA ASN A 88 13.11 0.64 1.23
C ASN A 88 14.19 0.82 0.16
N ARG A 89 15.49 0.89 0.54
CA ARG A 89 16.60 0.86 -0.42
C ARG A 89 16.74 -0.45 -1.20
N THR A 90 16.17 -1.53 -0.69
CA THR A 90 16.19 -2.85 -1.35
C THR A 90 14.95 -3.10 -2.20
N LEU A 91 13.91 -2.30 -2.03
CA LEU A 91 12.64 -2.39 -2.73
C LEU A 91 12.58 -1.38 -3.88
N THR A 92 11.84 -1.73 -4.92
CA THR A 92 11.37 -0.74 -5.89
C THR A 92 10.28 0.14 -5.26
N LYS A 93 10.02 1.33 -5.83
CA LYS A 93 8.94 2.21 -5.37
C LYS A 93 7.57 1.50 -5.34
N GLU A 94 7.30 0.66 -6.35
CA GLU A 94 6.05 -0.10 -6.42
C GLU A 94 5.95 -1.13 -5.28
N GLU A 95 7.05 -1.83 -4.96
CA GLU A 95 7.10 -2.78 -3.85
C GLU A 95 7.02 -2.09 -2.49
N GLU A 96 7.67 -0.95 -2.31
CA GLU A 96 7.58 -0.11 -1.11
C GLU A 96 6.14 0.34 -0.87
N ASN A 97 5.50 0.90 -1.91
CA ASN A 97 4.10 1.29 -1.85
C ASN A 97 3.21 0.07 -1.52
N ALA A 98 3.38 -1.04 -2.23
CA ALA A 98 2.61 -2.25 -2.01
C ALA A 98 2.74 -2.78 -0.59
N LEU A 99 3.96 -2.80 -0.04
CA LEU A 99 4.22 -3.18 1.35
C LEU A 99 3.50 -2.23 2.31
N TYR A 100 3.71 -0.92 2.18
CA TYR A 100 3.11 0.08 3.07
C TYR A 100 1.58 0.00 3.09
N PHE A 101 0.93 -0.09 1.93
CA PHE A 101 -0.53 -0.17 1.84
C PHE A 101 -1.11 -1.54 2.24
N ALA A 102 -0.28 -2.58 2.33
CA ALA A 102 -0.67 -3.88 2.90
C ALA A 102 -0.56 -3.90 4.44
N LEU A 103 0.25 -3.02 5.04
CA LEU A 103 0.39 -2.92 6.49
C LEU A 103 -0.88 -2.37 7.14
N GLN A 104 -1.20 -2.91 8.31
CA GLN A 104 -2.29 -2.41 9.15
C GLN A 104 -1.70 -1.75 10.40
N PRO A 105 -2.07 -0.50 10.72
CA PRO A 105 -1.61 0.16 11.93
C PRO A 105 -2.17 -0.56 13.17
N MET A 106 -1.31 -0.79 14.16
CA MET A 106 -1.65 -1.48 15.39
C MET A 106 -0.99 -0.78 16.58
N ASP A 107 -1.80 -0.19 17.46
CA ASP A 107 -1.35 0.37 18.73
C ASP A 107 -1.57 -0.64 19.86
N CYS A 108 -0.51 -0.90 20.63
CA CYS A 108 -0.55 -1.83 21.76
C CYS A 108 -0.16 -1.13 23.07
N PRO A 109 -0.95 -1.28 24.14
CA PRO A 109 -0.52 -0.88 25.48
C PRO A 109 0.74 -1.63 25.93
N ALA A 110 1.45 -1.05 26.90
CA ALA A 110 2.55 -1.74 27.57
C ALA A 110 2.07 -3.08 28.16
N ASP A 111 2.98 -4.06 28.18
CA ASP A 111 2.74 -5.41 28.70
C ASP A 111 1.68 -6.24 27.94
N THR A 112 1.31 -5.82 26.73
CA THR A 112 0.47 -6.62 25.82
C THR A 112 1.29 -7.72 25.15
N VAL A 113 0.77 -8.95 25.16
CA VAL A 113 1.34 -10.08 24.42
C VAL A 113 0.87 -10.00 22.97
N ILE A 114 1.81 -9.85 22.02
CA ILE A 114 1.50 -9.78 20.59
C ILE A 114 1.20 -11.17 20.02
N PHE A 115 2.04 -12.15 20.32
CA PHE A 115 1.82 -13.56 20.03
C PHE A 115 2.50 -14.42 21.09
N GLN A 116 2.02 -15.66 21.28
CA GLN A 116 2.48 -16.54 22.35
C GLN A 116 3.26 -17.74 21.81
N GLN A 117 4.29 -18.15 22.55
CA GLN A 117 5.05 -19.36 22.26
C GLN A 117 4.13 -20.58 22.09
N GLY A 118 4.33 -21.31 21.00
CA GLY A 118 3.56 -22.52 20.67
C GLY A 118 2.23 -22.25 19.96
N GLN A 119 1.86 -20.98 19.76
CA GLN A 119 0.76 -20.62 18.87
C GLN A 119 1.28 -20.42 17.45
N GLU A 120 0.42 -20.71 16.48
CA GLU A 120 0.66 -20.37 15.08
C GLU A 120 0.66 -18.84 14.93
N ASN A 121 1.69 -18.32 14.26
CA ASN A 121 1.79 -16.90 13.93
C ASN A 121 1.99 -16.74 12.43
N SER A 122 0.97 -16.27 11.73
CA SER A 122 1.00 -16.01 10.29
C SER A 122 1.14 -14.52 9.96
N SER A 123 1.72 -13.74 10.88
CA SER A 123 1.85 -12.27 10.75
C SER A 123 3.28 -11.81 10.97
N LEU A 124 3.70 -10.85 10.14
CA LEU A 124 4.91 -10.05 10.35
C LEU A 124 4.55 -8.74 11.06
N TYR A 125 5.35 -8.37 12.06
CA TYR A 125 5.15 -7.15 12.82
C TYR A 125 6.32 -6.19 12.61
N PHE A 126 6.02 -5.02 12.04
CA PHE A 126 6.96 -3.95 11.80
C PHE A 126 6.90 -2.95 12.97
N ILE A 127 7.96 -2.88 13.76
CA ILE A 127 7.97 -2.03 14.96
C ILE A 127 8.25 -0.58 14.55
N ASN A 128 7.20 0.24 14.50
CA ASN A 128 7.34 1.68 14.21
C ASN A 128 7.66 2.51 15.46
N GLY A 129 7.39 2.00 16.66
CA GLY A 129 7.62 2.73 17.90
C GLY A 129 7.50 1.84 19.14
N GLY A 130 8.19 2.22 20.21
CA GLY A 130 8.21 1.46 21.46
C GLY A 130 9.23 0.32 21.45
N LYS A 131 9.00 -0.68 22.31
CA LYS A 131 9.90 -1.80 22.54
C LYS A 131 9.11 -3.07 22.77
N LEU A 132 9.53 -4.15 22.13
CA LEU A 132 9.02 -5.50 22.38
C LEU A 132 10.10 -6.34 23.07
N ASN A 133 9.69 -7.21 23.99
CA ASN A 133 10.57 -8.19 24.61
C ASN A 133 10.18 -9.57 24.09
N ILE A 134 11.16 -10.33 23.61
CA ILE A 134 10.98 -11.75 23.32
C ILE A 134 11.35 -12.54 24.56
N LEU A 135 10.38 -13.32 25.02
CA LEU A 135 10.49 -14.18 26.19
C LEU A 135 10.28 -15.63 25.76
N TYR A 136 11.04 -16.54 26.35
CA TYR A 136 10.82 -17.98 26.24
C TYR A 136 10.36 -18.52 27.59
N ARG A 137 9.23 -19.23 27.59
CA ARG A 137 8.68 -19.85 28.80
C ARG A 137 9.00 -21.34 28.81
N GLN A 138 9.62 -21.79 29.90
CA GLN A 138 9.92 -23.20 30.16
C GLN A 138 9.39 -23.59 31.54
N GLY A 139 8.22 -24.23 31.58
CA GLY A 139 7.47 -24.47 32.82
C GLY A 139 7.09 -23.14 33.47
N ASP A 140 7.45 -22.97 34.75
CA ASP A 140 7.18 -21.74 35.52
C ASP A 140 8.27 -20.68 35.38
N ARG A 141 9.27 -20.89 34.52
CA ARG A 141 10.36 -19.93 34.30
C ARG A 141 10.17 -19.17 32.99
N GLU A 142 10.40 -17.87 33.05
CA GLU A 142 10.52 -17.00 31.88
C GLU A 142 11.98 -16.59 31.68
N LEU A 143 12.46 -16.78 30.47
CA LEU A 143 13.80 -16.42 30.03
C LEU A 143 13.69 -15.27 29.04
N PHE A 144 14.31 -14.14 29.35
CA PHE A 144 14.43 -13.03 28.41
C PHE A 144 15.46 -13.37 27.33
N ILE A 145 15.05 -13.32 26.06
CA ILE A 145 15.92 -13.65 24.92
C ILE A 145 16.54 -12.37 24.36
N LYS A 146 15.70 -11.47 23.85
CA LYS A 146 16.13 -10.21 23.23
C LYS A 146 15.06 -9.15 23.37
N LYS A 147 15.49 -7.90 23.22
CA LYS A 147 14.62 -6.73 23.10
C LYS A 147 14.69 -6.22 21.68
N MET A 148 13.53 -5.90 21.13
CA MET A 148 13.36 -5.36 19.79
C MET A 148 12.79 -3.94 19.92
N GLY A 149 13.18 -3.07 19.01
CA GLY A 149 12.78 -1.67 19.00
C GLY A 149 12.40 -1.20 17.59
N THR A 150 12.27 0.11 17.46
CA THR A 150 11.96 0.76 16.19
C THR A 150 12.89 0.28 15.07
N GLY A 151 12.31 -0.15 13.94
CA GLY A 151 13.03 -0.68 12.77
C GLY A 151 13.29 -2.19 12.80
N ASP A 152 12.96 -2.88 13.89
CA ASP A 152 13.02 -4.35 13.93
C ASP A 152 11.72 -4.99 13.40
N ILE A 153 11.86 -6.13 12.73
CA ILE A 153 10.74 -6.98 12.27
C ILE A 153 10.64 -8.18 13.21
N ALA A 154 9.45 -8.42 13.78
CA ALA A 154 9.16 -9.60 14.58
C ALA A 154 8.26 -10.59 13.83
N GLY A 155 8.40 -11.88 14.12
CA GLY A 155 7.63 -12.96 13.49
C GLY A 155 8.24 -13.46 12.17
N ASP A 156 9.41 -12.95 11.79
CA ASP A 156 10.17 -13.36 10.60
C ASP A 156 10.57 -14.85 10.62
N ASP A 157 10.70 -15.42 11.81
CA ASP A 157 10.99 -16.83 12.07
C ASP A 157 9.77 -17.76 12.09
N THR A 158 8.55 -17.19 12.10
CA THR A 158 7.29 -17.95 12.29
C THR A 158 6.28 -17.76 11.18
N PHE A 159 6.44 -16.73 10.33
CA PHE A 159 5.50 -16.36 9.29
C PHE A 159 5.37 -17.37 8.12
N PHE A 160 6.36 -18.23 7.90
CA PHE A 160 6.44 -19.19 6.77
C PHE A 160 6.04 -20.60 7.19
#